data_AF-A0A954RYP7-F1
#
_entry.id   AF-A0A954RYP7-F1
#
_cell.length_a   1.000
_cell.length_b   1.000
_cell.length_c   1.000
_cell.angle_alpha   90.00
_cell.angle_beta   90.00
_cell.angle_gamma   90.00
#
_symmetry.space_group_name_H-M   'P 1'
#
loop_
_entity.id
_entity.type
_entity.pdbx_description
1 polymer ?
#
loop_
_entity_poly.entity_id
_entity_poly.type
_entity_poly.pdbx_seq_one_letter_code
_entity_poly.pdbx_strand_id
1 'polypeptide(L)' 'MTIDKSLKVRSGMIRNRNVLTRAERITKLLEADRWKEGDPVLGIPKTRVVKVSLKKKKKVKKEEDAPKDKKKK' A
#
# COMPACT_ATOMS: atom_id res chain seq x y z
N MET A 1 18.99 16.39 24.65
CA MET A 1 19.40 15.07 24.15
C MET A 1 19.25 15.05 22.63
N THR A 2 20.34 15.25 21.90
CA THR A 2 20.38 15.25 20.44
C THR A 2 20.57 13.82 19.94
N ILE A 3 19.71 13.37 19.02
CA ILE A 3 19.82 12.03 18.42
C ILE A 3 20.74 12.10 17.19
N ASP A 4 21.65 11.15 17.06
CA ASP A 4 22.51 11.07 15.87
C ASP A 4 21.68 10.74 14.61
N LYS A 5 22.12 11.24 13.45
CA LYS A 5 21.41 11.06 12.17
C LYS A 5 21.29 9.58 11.77
N SER A 6 22.25 8.73 12.16
CA SER A 6 22.20 7.28 11.90
C SER A 6 21.17 6.56 12.76
N LEU A 7 20.91 7.06 13.97
CA LEU A 7 19.93 6.53 14.93
C LEU A 7 18.51 7.02 14.65
N LYS A 8 18.34 7.93 13.68
CA LYS A 8 17.03 8.39 13.26
C LYS A 8 16.32 7.30 12.47
N VAL A 9 15.35 6.65 13.10
CA VAL A 9 14.44 5.71 12.43
C VAL A 9 13.76 6.46 11.28
N ARG A 10 14.17 6.18 10.04
CA ARG A 10 13.43 6.64 8.87
C ARG A 10 12.07 5.95 8.93
N SER A 11 11.01 6.74 9.01
CA SER A 11 9.63 6.26 9.04
C SER A 11 9.41 5.20 7.97
N GLY A 12 8.65 4.17 8.36
CA GLY A 12 8.60 2.84 7.74
C GLY A 12 8.61 2.82 6.21
N MET A 13 9.28 1.79 5.69
CA MET A 13 9.47 1.44 4.27
C MET A 13 8.48 2.10 3.30
N ILE A 14 8.78 3.34 2.87
CA ILE A 14 8.04 4.06 1.79
C ILE A 14 8.22 3.33 0.44
N ARG A 15 9.12 2.35 0.38
CA ARG A 15 9.44 1.59 -0.82
C ARG A 15 8.51 0.40 -0.96
N ASN A 16 8.09 0.11 -2.20
CA ASN A 16 7.36 -1.12 -2.48
C ASN A 16 8.23 -2.34 -2.11
N ARG A 17 7.66 -3.25 -1.34
CA ARG A 17 8.27 -4.54 -1.01
C ARG A 17 8.26 -5.51 -2.20
N ASN A 18 9.21 -6.44 -2.21
CA ASN A 18 9.35 -7.43 -3.28
C ASN A 18 8.47 -8.68 -3.09
N VAL A 19 7.96 -8.90 -1.89
CA VAL A 19 7.10 -10.04 -1.53
C VAL A 19 5.95 -9.54 -0.67
N LEU A 20 4.72 -9.89 -1.04
CA LEU A 20 3.52 -9.57 -0.26
C LEU A 20 3.45 -10.43 1.00
N THR A 21 2.74 -9.96 2.03
CA THR A 21 2.47 -10.82 3.18
C THR A 21 1.64 -12.02 2.73
N ARG A 22 1.62 -13.07 3.55
CA ARG A 22 0.81 -14.25 3.26
C ARG A 22 -0.68 -13.91 3.11
N ALA A 23 -1.22 -13.07 3.99
CA ALA A 23 -2.61 -12.61 3.91
C ALA A 23 -2.90 -11.93 2.56
N GLU A 24 -2.03 -11.02 2.12
CA GLU A 24 -2.17 -10.36 0.81
C GLU A 24 -1.99 -11.32 -0.39
N ARG A 25 -1.23 -12.40 -0.22
CA ARG A 25 -1.15 -13.43 -1.25
C ARG A 25 -2.43 -14.24 -1.34
N ILE A 26 -3.04 -14.56 -0.20
CA ILE A 26 -4.33 -15.27 -0.15
C ILE A 26 -5.42 -14.42 -0.79
N THR A 27 -5.52 -13.12 -0.45
CA THR A 27 -6.52 -12.23 -1.07
C THR A 27 -6.36 -12.16 -2.58
N LYS A 28 -5.13 -12.08 -3.09
CA LYS A 28 -4.87 -12.13 -4.55
C LYS A 28 -5.17 -13.47 -5.21
N LEU A 29 -5.02 -14.57 -4.47
CA LEU A 29 -5.32 -15.90 -5.00
C LEU A 29 -6.83 -16.18 -4.97
N LEU A 30 -7.55 -15.62 -3.99
CA LEU A 30 -9.02 -15.57 -3.96
C LEU A 30 -9.55 -14.76 -5.16
N GLU A 31 -9.01 -13.57 -5.40
CA GLU A 31 -9.36 -12.75 -6.59
C GLU A 31 -9.09 -13.46 -7.93
N ALA A 32 -8.18 -14.44 -7.94
CA ALA A 32 -7.80 -15.19 -9.14
C ALA A 32 -8.45 -16.59 -9.20
N ASP A 33 -9.37 -16.92 -8.28
CA ASP A 33 -10.03 -18.23 -8.14
C ASP A 33 -9.05 -19.42 -8.00
N ARG A 34 -7.83 -19.17 -7.52
CA ARG A 34 -6.76 -20.18 -7.36
C ARG A 34 -6.60 -20.72 -5.94
N TRP A 35 -7.38 -20.19 -5.00
CA TRP A 35 -7.35 -20.60 -3.59
C TRP A 35 -8.78 -20.56 -3.04
N LYS A 36 -9.15 -21.58 -2.27
CA LYS A 36 -10.47 -21.71 -1.63
C LYS A 36 -10.31 -21.89 -0.12
N GLU A 37 -11.38 -21.60 0.61
CA GLU A 37 -11.41 -21.87 2.05
C GLU A 37 -11.25 -23.36 2.33
N GLY A 38 -10.21 -23.71 3.08
CA GLY A 38 -9.78 -25.10 3.33
C GLY A 38 -8.47 -25.46 2.66
N ASP A 39 -8.01 -24.71 1.66
CA ASP A 39 -6.72 -24.91 1.03
C ASP A 39 -5.56 -24.56 1.98
N PRO A 40 -4.39 -25.22 1.83
CA PRO A 40 -3.24 -24.96 2.68
C PRO A 40 -2.77 -23.51 2.58
N VAL A 41 -2.57 -22.91 3.76
CA VAL A 41 -2.10 -21.52 3.94
C VAL A 41 -0.57 -21.42 3.80
N LEU A 42 0.13 -22.56 3.89
CA LEU A 42 1.57 -22.68 3.69
C LEU A 42 1.87 -23.15 2.26
N GLY A 43 3.06 -22.81 1.75
CA GLY A 43 3.47 -23.24 0.40
C GLY A 43 2.77 -22.54 -0.77
N ILE A 44 1.89 -21.57 -0.52
CA ILE A 44 1.16 -20.86 -1.57
C ILE A 44 2.09 -20.16 -2.59
N PRO A 45 1.69 -20.10 -3.88
CA PRO A 45 2.49 -19.49 -4.92
C PRO A 45 2.77 -18.00 -4.64
N LYS A 46 3.90 -17.51 -5.15
CA LYS A 46 4.25 -16.08 -5.05
C LYS A 46 3.41 -15.29 -6.04
N THR A 47 2.56 -14.40 -5.55
CA THR A 47 1.76 -13.50 -6.40
C THR A 47 2.55 -12.26 -6.81
N ARG A 48 2.24 -11.73 -8.00
CA ARG A 48 2.92 -10.55 -8.56
C ARG A 48 2.63 -9.30 -7.69
N VAL A 49 3.69 -8.58 -7.33
CA VAL A 49 3.56 -7.24 -6.71
C VAL A 49 3.30 -6.23 -7.82
N VAL A 50 2.15 -5.54 -7.76
CA VAL A 50 1.86 -4.47 -8.71
C VAL A 50 2.63 -3.23 -8.28
N LYS A 51 3.55 -2.77 -9.14
CA LYS A 51 4.26 -1.51 -8.93
C LYS A 51 3.42 -0.41 -9.55
N VAL A 52 2.75 0.37 -8.72
CA VAL A 52 2.00 1.54 -9.20
C VAL A 52 3.00 2.61 -9.59
N SER A 53 3.32 2.70 -10.88
CA SER A 53 4.06 3.83 -11.43
C SER A 53 3.08 5.00 -11.58
N LEU A 54 2.98 5.85 -10.55
CA LEU A 54 2.30 7.13 -10.68
C LEU A 54 3.10 7.97 -11.68
N LYS A 55 2.63 8.04 -12.94
CA LYS A 55 3.11 9.08 -13.88
C LYS A 55 2.84 10.41 -13.19
N LYS A 56 3.90 11.18 -12.88
CA LYS A 56 3.78 12.52 -12.31
C LYS A 56 2.82 13.31 -13.20
N LYS A 57 1.61 13.61 -12.71
CA LYS A 57 0.79 14.66 -13.30
C LYS A 57 1.60 15.95 -13.15
N LYS A 58 1.84 16.63 -14.28
CA LYS A 58 2.45 17.96 -14.33
C LYS A 58 1.69 18.84 -13.33
N LYS A 59 2.40 19.49 -12.41
CA LYS A 59 1.81 20.51 -11.52
C LYS A 59 1.16 21.58 -12.41
N VAL A 60 -0.15 21.70 -12.39
CA VAL A 60 -0.83 22.95 -12.74
C VAL A 60 -1.26 23.57 -11.42
N LYS A 61 -0.66 24.71 -11.10
CA LYS A 61 -1.08 25.62 -10.03
C LYS A 61 -2.46 26.18 -10.34
N LYS A 62 -3.39 26.04 -9.41
CA LYS A 62 -4.40 27.02 -8.92
C LYS A 62 -5.22 26.26 -7.87
N GLU A 63 -5.01 26.49 -6.57
CA GLU A 63 -5.58 27.59 -5.76
C GLU A 63 -7.09 27.82 -5.97
N GLU A 64 -7.75 28.00 -4.82
CA GLU A 64 -9.18 28.25 -4.55
C GLU A 64 -10.06 26.98 -4.50
N ASP A 65 -10.97 26.77 -3.54
CA ASP A 65 -11.29 27.37 -2.25
C ASP A 65 -12.39 26.48 -1.62
N ALA A 66 -12.52 26.52 -0.29
CA ALA A 66 -13.67 26.15 0.54
C ALA A 66 -14.12 24.65 0.72
N PRO A 67 -14.09 24.15 1.97
CA PRO A 67 -14.80 22.95 2.41
C PRO A 67 -16.28 23.26 2.68
N LYS A 68 -17.21 22.46 2.12
CA LYS A 68 -18.61 22.42 2.58
C LYS A 68 -18.75 21.40 3.70
N ASP A 69 -18.56 21.86 4.93
CA ASP A 69 -19.05 21.22 6.13
C ASP A 69 -20.58 21.07 6.06
N LYS A 70 -21.05 19.83 6.03
CA LYS A 70 -22.46 19.49 6.23
C LYS A 70 -22.78 19.58 7.72
N LYS A 71 -23.25 20.73 8.19
CA LYS A 71 -23.94 20.78 9.49
C LYS A 71 -25.26 20.02 9.39
N LYS A 72 -25.31 18.92 10.13
CA LYS A 72 -26.53 18.23 10.54
C LYS A 72 -27.41 19.20 11.35
N LYS A 73 -28.71 18.93 11.25
CA LYS A 73 -29.82 19.42 12.06
C LYS A 73 -29.48 19.47 13.55
#